data_AF-A0AAD1JYT5-F1
#
_entry.id   AF-A0AAD1JYT5-F1
#
_cell.length_a   1.000
_cell.length_b   1.000
_cell.length_c   1.000
_cell.angle_alpha   90.00
_cell.angle_beta   90.00
_cell.angle_gamma   90.00
#
_symmetry.space_group_name_H-M   'P 1'
#
loop_
_entity.id
_entity.type
_entity.pdbx_description
1 polymer ?
#
loop_
_entity_poly.entity_id
_entity_poly.type
_entity_poly.pdbx_seq_one_letter_code
_entity_poly.pdbx_strand_id
1 'polypeptide(L)'
;MKTLAKVLENIYQADSVVVISRGLSVRIADSFARDLQFLDVKAVSLYQDNMQNYLSKLPENTFLVGLSLSGETELIVATALKAKREGKKVLAITGNYESRLAQQSDLSLFAYQKKASGKIPVDYNNMLPLELIIHLLIQLYTEYKEQGRIV
;
A
#
# COMPACT_ATOMS: atom_id res chain seq x y z
N MET A 1 15.38 12.21 5.13
CA MET A 1 13.92 12.38 5.31
C MET A 1 13.31 11.09 5.85
N LYS A 2 12.49 11.15 6.91
CA LYS A 2 11.87 9.98 7.56
C LYS A 2 10.96 9.22 6.57
N THR A 3 10.87 7.88 6.66
CA THR A 3 10.11 7.02 5.72
C THR A 3 8.69 7.50 5.47
N LEU A 4 8.00 7.96 6.51
CA LEU A 4 6.62 8.46 6.42
C LEU A 4 6.48 9.70 5.53
N ALA A 5 7.37 10.69 5.68
CA ALA A 5 7.35 11.89 4.85
C ALA A 5 7.60 11.56 3.37
N LYS A 6 8.51 10.63 3.09
CA LYS A 6 8.71 10.12 1.72
C LYS A 6 7.44 9.47 1.17
N VAL A 7 6.69 8.71 1.97
CA VAL A 7 5.42 8.12 1.52
C VAL A 7 4.42 9.21 1.12
N LEU A 8 4.24 10.23 1.95
CA LEU A 8 3.32 11.35 1.66
C LEU A 8 3.72 12.10 0.38
N GLU A 9 5.01 12.39 0.22
CA GLU A 9 5.57 13.02 -0.98
C GLU A 9 5.33 12.17 -2.24
N ASN A 10 5.55 10.84 -2.17
CA ASN A 10 5.28 9.97 -3.32
C ASN A 10 3.79 9.85 -3.66
N ILE A 11 2.89 9.95 -2.67
CA ILE A 11 1.45 10.03 -2.94
C ILE A 11 1.12 11.35 -3.67
N TYR A 12 1.69 12.46 -3.22
CA TYR A 12 1.42 13.79 -3.77
C TYR A 12 1.98 14.01 -5.17
N GLN A 13 3.21 13.54 -5.41
CA GLN A 13 3.92 13.75 -6.67
C GLN A 13 3.59 12.72 -7.76
N ALA A 14 2.86 11.64 -7.44
CA ALA A 14 2.57 10.58 -8.40
C ALA A 14 1.50 11.02 -9.42
N ASP A 15 1.68 10.61 -10.68
CA ASP A 15 0.65 10.78 -11.72
C ASP A 15 -0.58 9.92 -11.42
N SER A 16 -0.37 8.79 -10.73
CA SER A 16 -1.42 7.94 -10.18
C SER A 16 -0.93 7.09 -9.03
N VAL A 17 -1.84 6.75 -8.12
CA VAL A 17 -1.62 5.80 -7.02
C VAL A 17 -2.42 4.53 -7.28
N VAL A 18 -1.76 3.38 -7.23
CA VAL A 18 -2.43 2.07 -7.40
C VAL A 18 -2.29 1.28 -6.11
N VAL A 19 -3.41 0.86 -5.53
CA VAL A 19 -3.41 0.01 -4.34
C VAL A 19 -3.73 -1.42 -4.75
N ILE A 20 -2.76 -2.34 -4.62
CA ILE A 20 -2.99 -3.76 -4.90
C ILE A 20 -3.26 -4.52 -3.61
N SER A 21 -4.28 -5.38 -3.63
CA SER A 21 -4.73 -6.11 -2.45
C SER A 21 -5.44 -7.42 -2.79
N ARG A 22 -5.63 -8.29 -1.80
CA ARG A 22 -6.36 -9.58 -1.92
C ARG A 22 -7.10 -9.93 -0.63
N GLY A 23 -8.20 -10.67 -0.77
CA GLY A 23 -8.98 -11.16 0.37
C GLY A 23 -9.51 -10.02 1.24
N LEU A 24 -9.36 -10.13 2.56
CA LEU A 24 -9.92 -9.17 3.52
C LEU A 24 -9.34 -7.74 3.38
N SER A 25 -8.13 -7.61 2.83
CA SER A 25 -7.48 -6.31 2.63
C SER A 25 -8.12 -5.45 1.52
N VAL A 26 -8.95 -6.04 0.65
CA VAL A 26 -9.58 -5.34 -0.49
C VAL A 26 -10.46 -4.17 -0.03
N ARG A 27 -11.26 -4.37 1.03
CA ARG A 27 -12.13 -3.31 1.55
C ARG A 27 -11.34 -2.09 2.04
N ILE A 28 -10.17 -2.32 2.64
CA ILE A 28 -9.29 -1.26 3.11
C ILE A 28 -8.64 -0.55 1.93
N ALA A 29 -8.19 -1.30 0.92
CA ALA A 29 -7.63 -0.73 -0.30
C ALA A 29 -8.64 0.13 -1.07
N ASP A 30 -9.89 -0.32 -1.18
CA ASP A 30 -10.98 0.43 -1.82
C ASP A 30 -11.30 1.72 -1.05
N SER A 31 -11.33 1.67 0.29
CA SER A 31 -11.50 2.86 1.12
C SER A 31 -10.35 3.83 0.93
N PHE A 32 -9.10 3.33 0.99
CA PHE A 32 -7.92 4.17 0.84
C PHE A 32 -7.87 4.87 -0.52
N ALA A 33 -8.15 4.14 -1.60
CA ALA A 33 -8.20 4.71 -2.94
C ALA A 33 -9.30 5.79 -3.04
N ARG A 34 -10.46 5.58 -2.41
CA ARG A 34 -11.54 6.57 -2.36
C ARG A 34 -11.15 7.82 -1.58
N ASP A 35 -10.51 7.66 -0.43
CA ASP A 35 -10.05 8.79 0.38
C ASP A 35 -9.01 9.64 -0.38
N LEU A 36 -8.08 8.98 -1.07
CA LEU A 36 -7.14 9.65 -1.97
C LEU A 36 -7.84 10.41 -3.11
N GLN A 37 -8.89 9.83 -3.71
CA GLN A 37 -9.69 10.50 -4.75
C GLN A 37 -10.38 11.77 -4.23
N PHE A 38 -10.91 11.76 -3.00
CA PHE A 38 -11.46 12.96 -2.36
C PHE A 38 -10.40 14.05 -2.09
N LEU A 39 -9.13 13.69 -2.11
CA LEU A 39 -7.98 14.57 -1.90
C LEU A 39 -7.29 14.97 -3.22
N ASP A 40 -7.98 14.79 -4.36
CA ASP A 40 -7.53 15.08 -5.72
C ASP A 40 -6.38 14.19 -6.22
N VAL A 41 -6.14 13.05 -5.58
CA VAL A 41 -5.14 12.08 -6.02
C VAL A 41 -5.81 11.07 -6.96
N LYS A 42 -5.25 10.88 -8.16
CA LYS A 42 -5.71 9.86 -9.11
C LYS A 42 -5.38 8.47 -8.57
N ALA A 43 -6.30 7.86 -7.83
CA ALA A 43 -6.09 6.57 -7.17
C ALA A 43 -7.04 5.47 -7.67
N VAL A 44 -6.59 4.22 -7.65
CA VAL A 44 -7.42 3.04 -7.93
C VAL A 44 -6.98 1.84 -7.09
N SER A 45 -7.94 1.03 -6.65
CA SER A 45 -7.70 -0.27 -6.02
C SER A 45 -7.83 -1.39 -7.05
N LEU A 46 -6.85 -2.29 -7.09
CA LEU A 46 -6.82 -3.44 -7.99
C LEU A 46 -6.69 -4.74 -7.19
N TYR A 47 -7.56 -5.69 -7.49
CA TYR A 47 -7.60 -7.00 -6.81
C TYR A 47 -7.83 -8.16 -7.79
N GLN A 48 -8.09 -7.86 -9.07
CA GLN A 48 -8.31 -8.85 -10.13
C GLN A 48 -6.99 -9.49 -10.58
N ASP A 49 -7.05 -10.70 -11.12
CA ASP A 49 -5.87 -11.47 -11.53
C ASP A 49 -5.05 -10.79 -12.65
N ASN A 50 -5.67 -9.90 -13.41
CA ASN A 50 -5.03 -9.15 -14.48
C ASN A 50 -4.36 -7.83 -14.02
N MET A 51 -4.23 -7.58 -12.70
CA MET A 51 -3.66 -6.33 -12.16
C MET A 51 -2.29 -5.97 -12.73
N GLN A 52 -1.45 -6.97 -13.03
CA GLN A 52 -0.14 -6.75 -13.65
C GLN A 52 -0.24 -6.15 -15.06
N ASN A 53 -1.25 -6.52 -15.84
CA ASN A 53 -1.45 -6.01 -17.20
C ASN A 53 -2.06 -4.61 -17.18
N TYR A 54 -2.89 -4.32 -16.19
CA TYR A 54 -3.41 -2.97 -15.97
C TYR A 54 -2.28 -2.03 -15.57
N LEU A 55 -1.44 -2.43 -14.62
CA LEU A 55 -0.32 -1.62 -14.12
C LEU A 55 0.67 -1.21 -15.22
N SER A 56 0.98 -2.11 -16.17
CA SER A 56 1.88 -1.80 -17.28
C SER A 56 1.36 -0.73 -18.25
N LYS A 57 0.06 -0.41 -18.21
CA LYS A 57 -0.55 0.63 -19.05
C LYS A 57 -0.58 2.00 -18.38
N LEU A 58 -0.18 2.07 -17.11
CA LEU A 58 -0.17 3.31 -16.34
C LEU A 58 1.14 4.08 -16.55
N PRO A 59 1.15 5.39 -16.24
CA PRO A 59 2.35 6.21 -16.32
C PRO A 59 3.56 5.63 -15.59
N GLU A 60 4.76 6.05 -16.00
CA GLU A 60 6.00 5.64 -15.33
C GLU A 60 6.04 6.12 -13.88
N ASN A 61 5.56 7.35 -13.62
CA ASN A 61 5.42 7.94 -12.30
C ASN A 61 4.15 7.48 -11.55
N THR A 62 3.79 6.21 -11.70
CA THR A 62 2.76 5.57 -10.86
C THR A 62 3.38 5.08 -9.56
N PHE A 63 2.78 5.45 -8.43
CA PHE A 63 3.15 4.94 -7.11
C PHE A 63 2.28 3.73 -6.74
N LEU A 64 2.91 2.56 -6.61
CA LEU A 64 2.23 1.33 -6.26
C LEU A 64 2.26 1.11 -4.74
N VAL A 65 1.11 0.85 -4.15
CA VAL A 65 0.95 0.47 -2.74
C VAL A 65 0.49 -0.98 -2.66
N GLY A 66 1.36 -1.86 -2.15
CA GLY A 66 1.04 -3.25 -1.85
C GLY A 66 0.48 -3.40 -0.44
N LEU A 67 -0.79 -3.77 -0.33
CA LEU A 67 -1.45 -4.01 0.95
C LEU A 67 -1.62 -5.52 1.19
N SER A 68 -0.84 -6.07 2.13
CA SER A 68 -0.92 -7.49 2.50
C SER A 68 -0.41 -7.71 3.91
N LEU A 69 -1.27 -8.17 4.83
CA LEU A 69 -0.89 -8.35 6.24
C LEU A 69 0.27 -9.34 6.39
N SER A 70 0.27 -10.46 5.67
CA SER A 70 1.40 -11.41 5.69
C SER A 70 2.60 -10.92 4.89
N GLY A 71 2.37 -10.11 3.85
CA GLY A 71 3.38 -9.73 2.86
C GLY A 71 3.83 -10.87 1.95
N GLU A 72 3.10 -12.00 1.97
CA GLU A 72 3.47 -13.24 1.27
C GLU A 72 2.50 -13.63 0.16
N THR A 73 1.47 -12.83 -0.11
CA THR A 73 0.50 -13.12 -1.16
C THR A 73 1.18 -13.09 -2.53
N GLU A 74 1.33 -14.26 -3.17
CA GLU A 74 2.02 -14.48 -4.45
C GLU A 74 1.76 -13.40 -5.50
N LEU A 75 0.48 -13.13 -5.81
CA LEU A 75 0.14 -12.15 -6.84
C LEU A 75 0.54 -10.71 -6.46
N ILE A 76 0.47 -10.35 -5.17
CA ILE A 76 0.86 -9.02 -4.69
C ILE A 76 2.38 -8.86 -4.80
N VAL A 77 3.13 -9.86 -4.35
CA VAL A 77 4.59 -9.91 -4.45
C VAL A 77 5.03 -9.84 -5.92
N ALA A 78 4.44 -10.65 -6.79
CA ALA A 78 4.75 -10.67 -8.22
C ALA A 78 4.46 -9.34 -8.90
N THR A 79 3.35 -8.69 -8.55
CA THR A 79 2.96 -7.38 -9.10
C THR A 79 3.88 -6.27 -8.61
N ALA A 80 4.26 -6.27 -7.32
CA ALA A 80 5.24 -5.35 -6.77
C ALA A 80 6.60 -5.47 -7.46
N LEU A 81 7.10 -6.69 -7.66
CA LEU A 81 8.34 -6.94 -8.39
C LEU A 81 8.27 -6.45 -9.84
N LYS A 82 7.15 -6.69 -10.52
CA LYS A 82 6.95 -6.22 -11.89
C LYS A 82 6.98 -4.70 -11.94
N ALA A 83 6.27 -4.02 -11.04
CA ALA A 83 6.25 -2.56 -10.96
C ALA A 83 7.66 -1.97 -10.84
N LYS A 84 8.49 -2.54 -9.95
CA LYS A 84 9.88 -2.12 -9.79
C LYS A 84 10.72 -2.33 -11.04
N ARG A 85 10.58 -3.48 -11.72
CA ARG A 85 11.27 -3.72 -12.99
C ARG A 85 10.86 -2.71 -14.07
N GLU A 86 9.64 -2.18 -14.00
CA GLU A 86 9.14 -1.12 -14.87
C GLU A 86 9.43 0.30 -14.35
N GLY A 87 10.32 0.47 -13.36
CA GLY A 87 10.74 1.78 -12.85
C GLY A 87 9.77 2.47 -11.87
N LYS A 88 8.63 1.84 -11.56
CA LYS A 88 7.63 2.39 -10.64
C LYS A 88 8.09 2.23 -9.19
N LYS A 89 7.85 3.25 -8.37
CA LYS A 89 8.11 3.18 -6.93
C LYS A 89 7.05 2.33 -6.22
N VAL A 90 7.49 1.54 -5.25
CA VAL A 90 6.64 0.60 -4.51
C VAL A 90 6.72 0.81 -3.01
N LEU A 91 5.54 0.89 -2.38
CA LEU A 91 5.35 0.87 -0.94
C LEU A 91 4.73 -0.46 -0.50
N ALA A 92 5.35 -1.14 0.46
CA ALA A 92 4.72 -2.22 1.21
C ALA A 92 3.99 -1.67 2.45
N ILE A 93 2.75 -2.08 2.67
CA ILE A 93 2.06 -1.95 3.95
C ILE A 93 1.71 -3.37 4.41
N THR A 94 2.44 -3.85 5.43
CA THR A 94 2.40 -5.26 5.85
C THR A 94 2.62 -5.43 7.34
N GLY A 95 2.20 -6.56 7.90
CA GLY A 95 2.44 -6.93 9.29
C GLY A 95 3.80 -7.56 9.56
N ASN A 96 4.53 -7.94 8.50
CA ASN A 96 5.78 -8.69 8.60
C ASN A 96 6.93 -8.01 7.87
N TYR A 97 7.93 -7.54 8.62
CA TYR A 97 9.12 -6.88 8.08
C TYR A 97 10.08 -7.83 7.34
N GLU A 98 10.00 -9.13 7.61
CA GLU A 98 10.78 -10.17 6.95
C GLU A 98 10.10 -10.67 5.67
N SER A 99 8.91 -10.15 5.33
CA SER A 99 8.13 -10.65 4.20
C SER A 99 8.73 -10.31 2.84
N ARG A 100 8.43 -11.14 1.83
CA ARG A 100 8.86 -10.90 0.44
C ARG A 100 8.43 -9.51 -0.05
N LEU A 101 7.19 -9.10 0.24
CA LEU A 101 6.70 -7.78 -0.16
C LEU A 101 7.51 -6.64 0.47
N ALA A 102 7.84 -6.73 1.76
CA ALA A 102 8.65 -5.72 2.45
C ALA A 102 10.08 -5.65 1.90
N GLN A 103 10.74 -6.80 1.75
CA GLN A 103 12.13 -6.89 1.30
C GLN A 103 12.32 -6.39 -0.14
N GLN A 104 11.26 -6.46 -0.96
CA GLN A 104 11.33 -6.08 -2.36
C GLN A 104 10.88 -4.64 -2.61
N SER A 105 10.14 -4.00 -1.70
CA SER A 105 9.59 -2.65 -1.89
C SER A 105 10.62 -1.55 -1.63
N ASP A 106 10.41 -0.34 -2.18
CA ASP A 106 11.30 0.80 -1.97
C ASP A 106 11.06 1.48 -0.62
N LEU A 107 9.80 1.44 -0.17
CA LEU A 107 9.35 1.93 1.12
C LEU A 107 8.55 0.83 1.81
N SER A 108 8.53 0.84 3.14
CA SER A 108 7.72 -0.09 3.94
C SER A 108 7.14 0.60 5.16
N LEU A 109 5.88 0.29 5.46
CA LEU A 109 5.19 0.64 6.69
C LEU A 109 4.69 -0.66 7.34
N PHE A 110 4.95 -0.80 8.64
CA PHE A 110 4.71 -2.04 9.35
C PHE A 110 3.51 -1.92 10.30
N ALA A 111 2.46 -2.68 9.99
CA ALA A 111 1.34 -2.88 10.87
C ALA A 111 1.73 -3.82 12.02
N TYR A 112 1.11 -3.63 13.18
CA TYR A 112 1.23 -4.62 14.23
C TYR A 112 0.56 -5.93 13.77
N GLN A 113 1.32 -7.01 13.76
CA GLN A 113 0.79 -8.35 13.60
C GLN A 113 1.32 -9.21 14.74
N LYS A 114 0.41 -9.73 15.57
CA LYS A 114 0.79 -10.74 16.55
C LYS A 114 1.10 -12.03 15.79
N LYS A 115 2.32 -12.55 15.91
CA LYS A 115 2.62 -13.91 15.44
C LYS A 115 1.64 -14.86 16.14
N ALA A 116 0.84 -15.59 15.38
CA ALA A 116 -0.11 -16.56 15.91
C ALA A 116 0.68 -17.67 16.63
N SER A 117 0.79 -17.57 17.95
CA SER A 117 1.35 -18.60 18.80
C SER A 117 0.21 -19.29 19.53
N GLY A 118 -0.36 -20.35 18.94
CA GLY A 118 -1.46 -21.09 19.54
C GLY A 118 -1.93 -22.27 18.70
N LYS A 119 -2.52 -23.28 19.36
CA LYS A 119 -3.10 -24.49 18.74
C LYS A 119 -4.44 -24.25 18.03
N ILE A 120 -4.93 -23.00 18.07
CA ILE A 120 -6.22 -22.63 17.49
C ILE A 120 -5.92 -22.05 16.10
N PRO A 121 -6.34 -22.72 15.00
CA PRO A 121 -6.14 -22.26 13.63
C PRO A 121 -7.15 -21.17 13.24
N VAL A 122 -7.59 -20.37 14.22
CA VAL A 122 -8.45 -19.22 13.95
C VAL A 122 -7.52 -18.05 13.78
N ASP A 123 -7.31 -17.73 12.51
CA ASP A 123 -6.63 -16.53 12.09
C ASP A 123 -7.56 -15.34 12.40
N TYR A 124 -7.54 -14.89 13.67
CA TYR A 124 -8.10 -13.59 14.07
C TYR A 124 -7.21 -12.48 13.51
N ASN A 125 -6.90 -12.54 12.21
CA ASN A 125 -6.22 -11.50 11.46
C ASN A 125 -7.19 -10.33 11.34
N ASN A 126 -7.32 -9.60 12.44
CA ASN A 126 -8.00 -8.32 12.47
C ASN A 126 -7.21 -7.40 11.54
N MET A 127 -7.87 -6.88 10.51
CA MET A 127 -7.25 -5.96 9.57
C MET A 127 -7.12 -4.53 10.15
N LEU A 128 -7.62 -4.30 11.36
CA LEU A 128 -7.53 -3.04 12.10
C LEU A 128 -6.11 -2.42 12.11
N PRO A 129 -5.01 -3.17 12.30
CA PRO A 129 -3.68 -2.59 12.24
C PRO A 129 -3.31 -2.01 10.87
N LEU A 130 -3.76 -2.65 9.77
CA LEU A 130 -3.59 -2.09 8.42
C LEU A 130 -4.49 -0.88 8.22
N GLU A 131 -5.75 -0.98 8.62
CA GLU A 131 -6.74 0.11 8.53
C GLU A 131 -6.29 1.35 9.31
N LEU A 132 -5.70 1.16 10.49
CA LEU A 132 -5.12 2.24 11.29
C LEU A 132 -3.99 2.96 10.56
N ILE A 133 -3.08 2.23 9.91
CA ILE A 133 -2.00 2.86 9.12
C ILE A 133 -2.60 3.70 8.00
N ILE A 134 -3.60 3.18 7.29
CA ILE A 134 -4.27 3.91 6.21
C ILE A 134 -4.92 5.20 6.73
N HIS A 135 -5.68 5.13 7.84
CA HIS A 135 -6.30 6.31 8.42
C HIS A 135 -5.26 7.35 8.88
N LEU A 136 -4.15 6.93 9.49
CA LEU A 136 -3.07 7.83 9.89
C LEU A 136 -2.38 8.47 8.67
N LEU A 137 -2.18 7.70 7.60
CA LEU A 137 -1.61 8.24 6.35
C LEU A 137 -2.50 9.32 5.74
N ILE A 138 -3.82 9.09 5.68
CA ILE A 138 -4.77 10.07 5.16
C ILE A 138 -4.81 11.32 6.04
N GLN A 139 -4.87 11.17 7.37
CA GLN A 139 -4.85 12.32 8.29
C GLN A 139 -3.59 13.17 8.10
N LEU A 140 -2.42 12.53 8.05
CA LEU A 140 -1.15 13.23 7.87
C LEU A 140 -1.03 13.86 6.48
N TYR A 141 -1.51 13.18 5.43
CA TYR A 141 -1.54 13.74 4.09
C TYR A 141 -2.37 15.02 4.06
N THR A 142 -3.58 14.99 4.64
CA THR A 142 -4.46 16.17 4.73
C THR A 142 -3.80 17.30 5.51
N GLU A 143 -3.25 17.01 6.70
CA GLU A 143 -2.57 18.01 7.52
C GLU A 143 -1.39 18.65 6.78
N TYR A 144 -0.56 17.85 6.11
CA TYR A 144 0.60 18.39 5.41
C TYR A 144 0.19 19.16 4.14
N LYS A 145 -0.88 18.74 3.45
CA LYS A 145 -1.44 19.46 2.29
C LYS A 145 -1.96 20.84 2.72
N GLU A 146 -2.71 20.91 3.82
CA GLU A 146 -3.24 22.16 4.38
C GLU A 146 -2.15 23.12 4.84
N GLN A 147 -1.07 22.59 5.42
CA GLN A 147 0.07 23.39 5.90
C GLN A 147 1.07 23.77 4.79
N GLY A 148 0.85 23.35 3.54
CA GLY A 148 1.78 23.58 2.43
C GLY A 148 3.15 22.91 2.63
N ARG A 149 3.19 21.80 3.40
CA ARG A 149 4.42 21.08 3.77
C ARG A 149 4.72 19.87 2.87
N ILE A 150 3.80 19.52 1.96
CA ILE A 150 4.08 18.56 0.90
C ILE A 150 4.59 19.34 -0.32
N VAL A 151 5.87 19.16 -0.61
CA VAL A 151 6.59 19.70 -1.77
C VAL A 151 7.42 18.58 -2.36
#